data_AF-A0A6N3JSR2-F1
#
_entry.id   AF-A0A6N3JSR2-F1
#
_cell.length_a   1.000
_cell.length_b   1.000
_cell.length_c   1.000
_cell.angle_alpha   90.00
_cell.angle_beta   90.00
_cell.angle_gamma   90.00
#
_symmetry.space_group_name_H-M   'P 1'
#
loop_
_entity.id
_entity.type
_entity.pdbx_description
1 polymer ?
#
loop_
_entity_poly.entity_id
_entity_poly.type
_entity_poly.pdbx_seq_one_letter_code
_entity_poly.pdbx_strand_id
1 'polypeptide(L)'
;MEVSGHRHNGPSRQAGDTDDQRPETPGQRTPEPPGHHRSELASEDPQGSGGEGGRPQAAGGQGGQLPSSSGPDGLVAPVVVKRTPLFAAQHAGRYARQSLITQYNQLTGANLIVMIDAIFAHNMTLLEELLFDADPEMPLHLLLASPGGDGEAAIRMVRSMQQRCTELTVIVPDMAKSAATLLCLGADHIVMGPNGDLGPVDPQFQFHGGLAGAKELVAAIDEAEARVRVAPDTFPLFANLLAEVNMIMVQQARSALARSQALVDEALRCRTGDQTDEQVRALAEQLEGPLIGESKSHSAVISAGYAQSLGLPVETPDLSSDQWRLVWNLWTRYYTLGCWPAGQTAVYEGARASHIQSPQGM
;
A
#
# COMPACT_ATOMS: atom_id res chain seq x y z
N MET A 1 0.01 -79.47 -4.04
CA MET A 1 1.48 -79.48 -3.89
C MET A 1 1.87 -78.38 -2.92
N GLU A 2 1.93 -78.69 -1.61
CA GLU A 2 3.12 -78.65 -0.74
C GLU A 2 4.38 -77.92 -1.28
N VAL A 3 5.22 -77.14 -0.55
CA VAL A 3 5.63 -77.00 0.86
C VAL A 3 6.35 -75.62 0.98
N SER A 4 6.04 -74.75 1.96
CA SER A 4 6.77 -74.42 3.22
C SER A 4 8.18 -73.79 3.07
N GLY A 5 8.45 -72.57 3.56
CA GLY A 5 8.99 -72.24 4.91
C GLY A 5 10.40 -71.60 4.73
N HIS A 6 11.01 -70.72 5.53
CA HIS A 6 10.86 -70.20 6.89
C HIS A 6 11.81 -68.97 7.04
N ARG A 7 11.36 -67.85 7.66
CA ARG A 7 11.79 -67.26 8.96
C ARG A 7 13.27 -66.79 9.12
N HIS A 8 13.52 -65.53 9.55
CA HIS A 8 13.75 -65.11 10.96
C HIS A 8 14.19 -63.62 11.13
N ASN A 9 13.89 -63.07 12.32
CA ASN A 9 14.09 -61.70 12.82
C ASN A 9 15.34 -61.56 13.72
N GLY A 10 15.97 -60.37 13.71
CA GLY A 10 16.66 -59.69 14.84
C GLY A 10 17.97 -60.30 15.39
N PRO A 11 18.78 -59.59 16.22
CA PRO A 11 18.39 -58.50 17.13
C PRO A 11 19.35 -57.28 17.22
N SER A 12 18.93 -56.31 18.06
CA SER A 12 19.59 -55.06 18.48
C SER A 12 20.57 -55.20 19.67
N ARG A 13 21.26 -54.08 20.01
CA ARG A 13 22.00 -53.68 21.26
C ARG A 13 23.55 -53.72 21.14
N GLN A 14 24.38 -52.83 21.70
CA GLN A 14 24.24 -51.74 22.69
C GLN A 14 25.52 -50.88 22.77
N ALA A 15 25.36 -49.61 23.18
CA ALA A 15 26.17 -48.73 24.06
C ALA A 15 27.71 -48.56 23.91
N GLY A 16 28.13 -47.29 23.94
CA GLY A 16 29.49 -46.83 24.28
C GLY A 16 29.54 -45.30 24.35
N ASP A 17 29.91 -44.78 25.53
CA ASP A 17 29.78 -43.43 26.07
C ASP A 17 31.02 -42.54 25.81
N THR A 18 30.91 -41.26 26.18
CA THR A 18 31.94 -40.26 26.55
C THR A 18 32.39 -39.12 25.59
N ASP A 19 32.40 -37.94 26.22
CA ASP A 19 33.16 -36.69 26.03
C ASP A 19 32.70 -35.57 25.07
N ASP A 20 31.89 -34.67 25.65
CA ASP A 20 32.26 -33.31 26.06
C ASP A 20 33.31 -32.54 25.22
N GLN A 21 32.87 -31.48 24.52
CA GLN A 21 33.45 -30.13 24.59
C GLN A 21 32.71 -29.14 23.66
N ARG A 22 32.06 -28.14 24.26
CA ARG A 22 31.68 -26.87 23.61
C ARG A 22 32.88 -25.93 23.53
N PRO A 23 33.00 -25.08 22.50
CA PRO A 23 33.78 -23.86 22.60
C PRO A 23 32.87 -22.66 22.90
N GLU A 24 33.13 -22.00 24.04
CA GLU A 24 32.74 -20.61 24.32
C GLU A 24 33.85 -19.64 23.90
N THR A 25 33.51 -18.44 23.42
CA THR A 25 34.20 -17.14 23.70
C THR A 25 33.50 -15.97 22.95
N PRO A 26 33.72 -14.68 23.30
CA PRO A 26 33.29 -13.99 24.52
C PRO A 26 32.49 -12.69 24.24
N GLY A 27 31.81 -12.17 25.26
CA GLY A 27 30.82 -11.10 25.16
C GLY A 27 31.31 -9.67 24.90
N GLN A 28 30.34 -8.82 24.53
CA GLN A 28 30.39 -7.37 24.67
C GLN A 28 29.05 -6.88 25.24
N ARG A 29 29.18 -5.99 26.24
CA ARG A 29 28.12 -5.47 27.10
C ARG A 29 27.41 -4.29 26.45
N THR A 30 26.12 -4.21 26.67
CA THR A 30 25.25 -3.04 26.50
C THR A 30 25.60 -1.92 27.51
N PRO A 31 25.50 -0.63 27.14
CA PRO A 31 25.43 0.46 28.10
C PRO A 31 23.98 0.92 28.32
N GLU A 32 23.57 0.95 29.59
CA GLU A 32 22.36 1.63 30.09
C GLU A 32 22.55 3.16 30.14
N PRO A 33 21.46 3.96 30.11
CA PRO A 33 21.55 5.42 30.07
C PRO A 33 21.80 6.02 31.47
N PRO A 34 22.54 7.13 31.60
CA PRO A 34 22.82 7.74 32.90
C PRO A 34 21.64 8.58 33.42
N GLY A 35 21.43 8.46 34.73
CA GLY A 35 20.39 9.12 35.49
C GLY A 35 20.64 10.61 35.78
N HIS A 36 19.56 11.22 36.28
CA HIS A 36 19.43 12.59 36.71
C HIS A 36 20.45 13.01 37.79
N HIS A 37 21.17 14.10 37.54
CA HIS A 37 21.78 14.93 38.59
C HIS A 37 21.25 16.36 38.49
N ARG A 38 20.61 16.81 39.58
CA ARG A 38 20.42 18.22 39.92
C ARG A 38 21.77 18.82 40.34
N SER A 39 22.09 20.02 39.87
CA SER A 39 22.96 20.94 40.61
C SER A 39 22.46 22.37 40.44
N GLU A 40 22.32 23.04 41.57
CA GLU A 40 21.93 24.44 41.72
C GLU A 40 23.11 25.40 41.52
N LEU A 41 22.75 26.65 41.16
CA LEU A 41 23.28 27.93 41.65
C LEU A 41 24.63 28.53 41.19
N ALA A 42 24.55 29.86 41.11
CA ALA A 42 25.58 30.91 41.18
C ALA A 42 26.38 31.17 39.88
N SER A 43 26.07 32.24 39.12
CA SER A 43 26.35 33.68 39.35
C SER A 43 27.82 34.05 39.19
N GLU A 44 28.12 34.89 38.18
CA GLU A 44 29.04 36.04 38.27
C GLU A 44 29.01 36.85 36.95
N ASP A 45 28.34 38.02 37.01
CA ASP A 45 28.69 39.28 36.33
C ASP A 45 30.06 39.79 36.86
N PRO A 46 30.66 40.95 36.44
CA PRO A 46 30.17 42.05 35.59
C PRO A 46 31.20 42.66 34.61
N GLN A 47 30.76 43.60 33.77
CA GLN A 47 31.37 44.91 33.43
C GLN A 47 30.59 45.47 32.21
N GLY A 48 30.07 46.69 32.14
CA GLY A 48 30.10 47.87 33.01
C GLY A 48 29.71 49.11 32.16
N SER A 49 29.22 50.14 32.85
CA SER A 49 28.95 51.52 32.38
C SER A 49 27.74 51.71 31.46
N GLY A 50 26.85 52.70 31.66
CA GLY A 50 26.81 53.84 32.58
C GLY A 50 25.88 54.89 31.95
N GLY A 51 25.06 55.58 32.75
CA GLY A 51 24.19 56.65 32.24
C GLY A 51 23.08 57.07 33.20
N GLU A 52 23.36 58.11 33.97
CA GLU A 52 22.47 58.96 34.78
C GLU A 52 21.23 59.41 33.97
N GLY A 53 20.08 59.80 34.51
CA GLY A 53 19.62 60.19 35.83
C GLY A 53 18.26 60.87 35.63
N GLY A 54 17.35 60.78 36.61
CA GLY A 54 16.06 61.49 36.55
C GLY A 54 14.91 60.77 37.25
N ARG A 55 14.60 61.22 38.47
CA ARG A 55 13.24 61.17 39.04
C ARG A 55 12.76 62.63 39.14
N PRO A 56 11.46 62.96 39.31
CA PRO A 56 10.34 62.09 39.72
C PRO A 56 9.01 62.34 38.97
N GLN A 57 8.00 61.47 39.12
CA GLN A 57 6.66 61.79 39.66
C GLN A 57 5.64 60.70 39.35
N ALA A 58 4.78 60.49 40.33
CA ALA A 58 3.67 59.56 40.32
C ALA A 58 2.56 60.00 39.35
N ALA A 59 2.00 59.04 38.63
CA ALA A 59 0.65 59.11 38.10
C ALA A 59 0.04 57.70 38.17
N GLY A 60 -1.04 57.58 38.93
CA GLY A 60 -1.81 56.34 39.04
C GLY A 60 -2.46 55.96 37.71
N GLY A 61 -2.70 54.66 37.52
CA GLY A 61 -3.35 54.17 36.31
C GLY A 61 -3.53 52.66 36.35
N GLN A 62 -4.55 52.22 37.09
CA GLN A 62 -5.37 51.03 36.85
C GLN A 62 -4.64 49.74 36.44
N GLY A 63 -4.42 48.85 37.41
CA GLY A 63 -4.33 47.43 37.12
C GLY A 63 -5.66 46.98 36.51
N GLY A 64 -5.64 46.62 35.23
CA GLY A 64 -6.79 46.08 34.53
C GLY A 64 -7.23 44.77 35.18
N GLN A 65 -8.34 44.83 35.91
CA GLN A 65 -9.09 43.64 36.33
C GLN A 65 -9.56 42.90 35.09
N LEU A 66 -9.25 41.60 35.01
CA LEU A 66 -9.94 40.66 34.12
C LEU A 66 -11.44 40.81 34.36
N PRO A 67 -12.27 40.93 33.31
CA PRO A 67 -13.69 41.16 33.49
C PRO A 67 -14.32 39.96 34.21
N SER A 68 -14.89 40.21 35.39
CA SER A 68 -15.74 39.26 36.09
C SER A 68 -17.06 39.14 35.33
N SER A 69 -17.23 38.05 34.57
CA SER A 69 -18.49 37.72 33.92
C SER A 69 -19.50 37.25 34.97
N SER A 70 -20.33 38.15 35.46
CA SER A 70 -21.58 37.81 36.16
C SER A 70 -22.75 38.07 35.21
N GLY A 71 -23.29 36.99 34.63
CA GLY A 71 -24.52 36.95 33.84
C GLY A 71 -25.15 35.55 33.94
N PRO A 72 -26.49 35.43 33.93
CA PRO A 72 -27.21 34.28 34.49
C PRO A 72 -27.22 33.07 33.55
N ASP A 73 -27.09 31.88 34.15
CA ASP A 73 -27.44 30.53 33.65
C ASP A 73 -27.70 30.37 32.14
N GLY A 74 -26.64 30.56 31.35
CA GLY A 74 -26.46 29.79 30.12
C GLY A 74 -25.54 28.64 30.47
N LEU A 75 -26.08 27.49 30.86
CA LEU A 75 -25.31 26.26 31.05
C LEU A 75 -24.56 25.99 29.74
N VAL A 76 -23.30 26.42 29.66
CA VAL A 76 -22.38 25.99 28.62
C VAL A 76 -22.29 24.48 28.81
N ALA A 77 -22.90 23.74 27.89
CA ALA A 77 -22.89 22.29 27.95
C ALA A 77 -21.43 21.86 28.17
N PRO A 78 -21.15 21.02 29.18
CA PRO A 78 -19.78 20.66 29.50
C PRO A 78 -19.13 20.12 28.24
N VAL A 79 -17.97 20.68 27.88
CA VAL A 79 -17.19 20.17 26.76
C VAL A 79 -16.84 18.74 27.11
N VAL A 80 -17.45 17.78 26.42
CA VAL A 80 -17.17 16.36 26.62
C VAL A 80 -15.84 16.06 25.97
N VAL A 81 -14.77 16.19 26.75
CA VAL A 81 -13.40 15.92 26.32
C VAL A 81 -13.18 14.40 26.34
N LYS A 82 -13.34 13.74 25.18
CA LYS A 82 -13.09 12.28 25.07
C LYS A 82 -11.61 11.90 25.23
N ARG A 83 -10.69 12.86 25.06
CA ARG A 83 -9.22 12.66 24.99
C ARG A 83 -8.48 13.87 25.55
N THR A 84 -7.32 13.68 26.19
CA THR A 84 -6.52 14.81 26.68
C THR A 84 -6.10 15.74 25.54
N PRO A 85 -5.93 17.07 25.77
CA PRO A 85 -5.69 18.04 24.70
C PRO A 85 -4.47 17.73 23.82
N LEU A 86 -3.33 17.35 24.43
CA LEU A 86 -2.11 17.01 23.69
C LEU A 86 -2.31 15.77 22.80
N PHE A 87 -2.92 14.71 23.34
CA PHE A 87 -3.21 13.50 22.58
C PHE A 87 -4.18 13.80 21.42
N ALA A 88 -5.19 14.64 21.66
CA ALA A 88 -6.10 15.09 20.62
C ALA A 88 -5.38 15.84 19.48
N ALA A 89 -4.45 16.74 19.82
CA ALA A 89 -3.66 17.48 18.85
C ALA A 89 -2.71 16.57 18.06
N GLN A 90 -2.00 15.65 18.73
CA GLN A 90 -1.07 14.70 18.10
C GLN A 90 -1.75 13.79 17.06
N HIS A 91 -3.03 13.48 17.28
CA HIS A 91 -3.80 12.61 16.39
C HIS A 91 -4.85 13.36 15.55
N ALA A 92 -4.82 14.70 15.54
CA ALA A 92 -5.82 15.52 14.86
C ALA A 92 -5.96 15.18 13.37
N GLY A 93 -4.83 14.90 12.69
CA GLY A 93 -4.83 14.47 11.29
C GLY A 93 -5.60 13.16 11.07
N ARG A 94 -5.39 12.16 11.94
CA ARG A 94 -6.13 10.88 11.90
C ARG A 94 -7.62 11.13 12.10
N TYR A 95 -7.99 11.92 13.10
CA TYR A 95 -9.40 12.14 13.42
C TYR A 95 -10.12 12.93 12.33
N ALA A 96 -9.44 13.88 11.68
CA ALA A 96 -9.99 14.58 10.53
C ALA A 96 -10.29 13.62 9.37
N ARG A 97 -9.37 12.71 9.04
CA ARG A 97 -9.58 11.72 7.96
C ARG A 97 -10.68 10.71 8.31
N GLN A 98 -10.68 10.15 9.52
CA GLN A 98 -11.74 9.25 9.97
C GLN A 98 -13.13 9.93 10.01
N SER A 99 -13.17 11.23 10.32
CA SER A 99 -14.41 12.01 10.23
C SER A 99 -14.91 12.16 8.79
N LEU A 100 -14.01 12.38 7.82
CA LEU A 100 -14.37 12.43 6.40
C LEU A 100 -14.83 11.06 5.88
N ILE A 101 -14.15 9.98 6.28
CA ILE A 101 -14.59 8.60 5.97
C ILE A 101 -16.00 8.36 6.53
N THR A 102 -16.25 8.77 7.78
CA THR A 102 -17.59 8.61 8.40
C THR A 102 -18.67 9.41 7.66
N GLN A 103 -18.36 10.64 7.24
CA GLN A 103 -19.27 11.46 6.43
C GLN A 103 -19.56 10.82 5.07
N TYR A 104 -18.52 10.26 4.42
CA TYR A 104 -18.68 9.52 3.18
C TYR A 104 -19.59 8.31 3.37
N ASN A 105 -19.36 7.50 4.40
CA ASN A 105 -20.19 6.32 4.69
C ASN A 105 -21.66 6.69 4.92
N GLN A 106 -21.92 7.81 5.62
CA GLN A 106 -23.28 8.33 5.84
C GLN A 106 -23.93 8.82 4.54
N LEU A 107 -23.16 9.43 3.65
CA LEU A 107 -23.65 9.96 2.38
C LEU A 107 -23.99 8.84 1.39
N THR A 108 -23.13 7.82 1.27
CA THR A 108 -23.26 6.79 0.23
C THR A 108 -23.92 5.51 0.73
N GLY A 109 -24.03 5.31 2.05
CA GLY A 109 -24.49 4.04 2.62
C GLY A 109 -23.50 2.89 2.41
N ALA A 110 -22.25 3.18 2.05
CA ALA A 110 -21.19 2.19 1.84
C ALA A 110 -20.14 2.26 2.95
N ASN A 111 -19.42 1.17 3.18
CA ASN A 111 -18.24 1.20 4.04
C ASN A 111 -17.03 1.64 3.21
N LEU A 112 -16.45 2.81 3.50
CA LEU A 112 -15.20 3.25 2.86
C LEU A 112 -13.98 2.80 3.65
N ILE A 113 -13.07 2.13 2.95
CA ILE A 113 -11.71 1.85 3.39
C ILE A 113 -10.71 2.51 2.44
N VAL A 114 -9.53 2.83 2.95
CA VAL A 114 -8.46 3.47 2.20
C VAL A 114 -7.23 2.58 2.22
N MET A 115 -6.68 2.33 1.03
CA MET A 115 -5.41 1.65 0.84
C MET A 115 -4.52 2.46 -0.09
N ILE A 116 -3.38 2.91 0.43
CA ILE A 116 -2.35 3.58 -0.38
C ILE A 116 -1.01 2.95 -0.04
N ASP A 117 -0.57 1.99 -0.84
CA ASP A 117 0.67 1.23 -0.63
C ASP A 117 1.06 0.44 -1.90
N ALA A 118 2.29 -0.07 -1.94
CA ALA A 118 2.65 -1.19 -2.77
C ALA A 118 2.02 -2.50 -2.23
N ILE A 119 1.68 -3.42 -3.12
CA ILE A 119 0.90 -4.61 -2.80
C ILE A 119 1.83 -5.81 -2.59
N PHE A 120 1.88 -6.36 -1.38
CA PHE A 120 2.61 -7.58 -1.06
C PHE A 120 1.86 -8.46 -0.06
N ALA A 121 2.35 -9.68 0.15
CA ALA A 121 1.67 -10.67 0.99
C ALA A 121 1.44 -10.22 2.45
N HIS A 122 2.35 -9.41 3.01
CA HIS A 122 2.27 -8.94 4.40
C HIS A 122 1.17 -7.88 4.61
N ASN A 123 0.77 -7.18 3.55
CA ASN A 123 -0.30 -6.18 3.58
C ASN A 123 -1.67 -6.80 3.86
N MET A 124 -1.83 -8.10 3.62
CA MET A 124 -3.10 -8.82 3.83
C MET A 124 -3.64 -8.63 5.25
N THR A 125 -2.80 -8.73 6.27
CA THR A 125 -3.25 -8.57 7.67
C THR A 125 -3.75 -7.14 7.93
N LEU A 126 -3.13 -6.13 7.31
CA LEU A 126 -3.57 -4.74 7.43
C LEU A 126 -4.92 -4.52 6.76
N LEU A 127 -5.16 -5.15 5.61
CA LEU A 127 -6.46 -5.14 4.94
C LEU A 127 -7.53 -5.85 5.78
N GLU A 128 -7.25 -7.06 6.28
CA GLU A 128 -8.19 -7.82 7.12
C GLU A 128 -8.58 -7.06 8.39
N GLU A 129 -7.67 -6.26 8.97
CA GLU A 129 -8.00 -5.39 10.11
C GLU A 129 -9.04 -4.32 9.75
N LEU A 130 -9.01 -3.78 8.52
CA LEU A 130 -10.04 -2.85 8.04
C LEU A 130 -11.38 -3.54 7.75
N LEU A 131 -11.33 -4.84 7.46
CA LEU A 131 -12.48 -5.66 7.08
C LEU A 131 -13.08 -6.45 8.24
N PHE A 132 -12.47 -6.40 9.43
CA PHE A 132 -12.82 -7.23 10.58
C PHE A 132 -14.30 -7.12 11.00
N ASP A 133 -14.84 -5.90 10.99
CA ASP A 133 -16.25 -5.61 11.31
C ASP A 133 -17.02 -5.02 10.13
N ALA A 134 -16.58 -5.30 8.90
CA ALA A 134 -17.33 -4.96 7.69
C ALA A 134 -18.68 -5.71 7.69
N ASP A 135 -19.75 -4.97 7.38
CA ASP A 135 -21.10 -5.53 7.23
C ASP A 135 -21.25 -6.13 5.83
N PRO A 136 -21.42 -7.46 5.69
CA PRO A 136 -21.55 -8.10 4.39
C PRO A 136 -22.82 -7.69 3.62
N GLU A 137 -23.80 -7.06 4.29
CA GLU A 137 -25.02 -6.55 3.67
C GLU A 137 -24.88 -5.11 3.13
N MET A 138 -23.70 -4.51 3.27
CA MET A 138 -23.40 -3.17 2.76
C MET A 138 -22.39 -3.21 1.59
N PRO A 139 -22.44 -2.23 0.67
CA PRO A 139 -21.38 -2.04 -0.31
C PRO A 139 -20.06 -1.66 0.35
N LEU A 140 -18.94 -2.09 -0.24
CA LEU A 140 -17.58 -1.73 0.18
C LEU A 140 -16.96 -0.85 -0.89
N HIS A 141 -16.53 0.34 -0.47
CA HIS A 141 -15.79 1.27 -1.32
C HIS A 141 -14.32 1.27 -0.88
N LEU A 142 -13.40 1.06 -1.84
CA LEU A 142 -11.97 1.15 -1.62
C LEU A 142 -11.41 2.39 -2.30
N LEU A 143 -10.90 3.36 -1.56
CA LEU A 143 -10.03 4.38 -2.12
C LEU A 143 -8.62 3.79 -2.32
N LEU A 144 -8.20 3.64 -3.57
CA LEU A 144 -6.96 2.96 -3.95
C LEU A 144 -6.02 3.91 -4.70
N ALA A 145 -4.78 4.01 -4.24
CA ALA A 145 -3.67 4.50 -5.05
C ALA A 145 -2.46 3.60 -4.82
N SER A 146 -1.88 3.05 -5.90
CA SER A 146 -0.81 2.07 -5.75
C SER A 146 0.04 1.95 -7.03
N PRO A 147 1.37 1.83 -6.88
CA PRO A 147 2.27 1.50 -7.99
C PRO A 147 2.21 0.00 -8.37
N GLY A 148 1.43 -0.81 -7.65
CA GLY A 148 1.34 -2.25 -7.85
C GLY A 148 2.20 -3.05 -6.89
N GLY A 149 2.72 -4.19 -7.33
CA GLY A 149 3.45 -5.15 -6.51
C GLY A 149 3.17 -6.60 -6.93
N ASP A 150 2.86 -7.46 -5.98
CA ASP A 150 2.57 -8.87 -6.16
C ASP A 150 1.12 -9.10 -6.62
N GLY A 151 0.95 -9.69 -7.81
CA GLY A 151 -0.36 -9.98 -8.39
C GLY A 151 -1.16 -11.05 -7.65
N GLU A 152 -0.50 -12.05 -7.05
CA GLU A 152 -1.17 -13.08 -6.22
C GLU A 152 -1.76 -12.45 -4.96
N ALA A 153 -1.01 -11.53 -4.34
CA ALA A 153 -1.50 -10.77 -3.20
C ALA A 153 -2.74 -9.94 -3.58
N ALA A 154 -2.74 -9.28 -4.75
CA ALA A 154 -3.91 -8.56 -5.23
C ALA A 154 -5.15 -9.45 -5.41
N ILE A 155 -5.00 -10.64 -6.02
CA ILE A 155 -6.10 -11.61 -6.16
C ILE A 155 -6.64 -12.05 -4.80
N ARG A 156 -5.76 -12.32 -3.84
CA ARG A 156 -6.18 -12.66 -2.47
C ARG A 156 -6.95 -11.51 -1.81
N MET A 157 -6.52 -10.27 -2.02
CA MET A 157 -7.15 -9.09 -1.41
C MET A 157 -8.55 -8.87 -1.96
N VAL A 158 -8.71 -8.91 -3.29
CA VAL A 158 -10.02 -8.69 -3.92
C VAL A 158 -11.01 -9.79 -3.54
N ARG A 159 -10.57 -11.05 -3.48
CA ARG A 159 -11.41 -12.16 -3.00
C ARG A 159 -11.86 -11.99 -1.55
N SER A 160 -10.98 -11.49 -0.67
CA SER A 160 -11.36 -11.22 0.72
C SER A 160 -12.40 -10.10 0.83
N MET A 161 -12.20 -9.00 0.08
CA MET A 161 -13.15 -7.89 0.04
C MET A 161 -14.52 -8.33 -0.48
N GLN A 162 -14.56 -9.08 -1.59
CA GLN A 162 -15.80 -9.59 -2.19
C GLN A 162 -16.59 -10.53 -1.26
N GLN A 163 -15.95 -11.14 -0.26
CA GLN A 163 -16.65 -11.97 0.74
C GLN A 163 -17.34 -11.17 1.85
N ARG A 164 -17.12 -9.86 1.90
CA ARG A 164 -17.51 -8.99 3.03
C ARG A 164 -18.31 -7.77 2.60
N CYS A 165 -18.92 -7.82 1.42
CA CYS A 165 -19.79 -6.78 0.90
C CYS A 165 -20.79 -7.35 -0.10
N THR A 166 -21.85 -6.58 -0.35
CA THR A 166 -22.80 -6.87 -1.44
C THR A 166 -22.24 -6.49 -2.81
N GLU A 167 -21.37 -5.48 -2.84
CA GLU A 167 -20.80 -4.89 -4.05
C GLU A 167 -19.48 -4.19 -3.72
N LEU A 168 -18.45 -4.42 -4.54
CA LEU A 168 -17.14 -3.81 -4.40
C LEU A 168 -16.93 -2.69 -5.42
N THR A 169 -16.74 -1.46 -4.95
CA THR A 169 -16.34 -0.32 -5.78
C THR A 169 -14.91 0.09 -5.46
N VAL A 170 -14.04 0.19 -6.47
CA VAL A 170 -12.69 0.75 -6.33
C VAL A 170 -12.64 2.16 -6.88
N ILE A 171 -12.23 3.12 -6.06
CA ILE A 171 -12.12 4.54 -6.38
C ILE A 171 -10.63 4.87 -6.57
N VAL A 172 -10.27 5.28 -7.78
CA VAL A 172 -8.89 5.62 -8.16
C VAL A 172 -8.79 7.13 -8.37
N PRO A 173 -8.32 7.90 -7.36
CA PRO A 173 -8.18 9.35 -7.49
C PRO A 173 -6.96 9.78 -8.32
N ASP A 174 -5.98 8.89 -8.48
CA ASP A 174 -4.69 9.15 -9.13
C ASP A 174 -4.24 7.95 -9.98
N MET A 175 -3.65 6.90 -9.40
CA MET A 175 -3.24 5.74 -10.21
C MET A 175 -3.33 4.40 -9.50
N ALA A 176 -3.67 3.36 -10.26
CA ALA A 176 -3.58 1.96 -9.89
C ALA A 176 -2.83 1.19 -10.98
N LYS A 177 -1.58 0.79 -10.70
CA LYS A 177 -0.69 0.13 -11.67
C LYS A 177 -0.45 -1.33 -11.33
N SER A 178 -0.16 -2.16 -12.33
CA SER A 178 0.25 -3.56 -12.16
C SER A 178 -0.72 -4.35 -11.27
N ALA A 179 -0.26 -4.90 -10.14
CA ALA A 179 -1.11 -5.63 -9.19
C ALA A 179 -2.36 -4.83 -8.74
N ALA A 180 -2.28 -3.49 -8.67
CA ALA A 180 -3.43 -2.67 -8.33
C ALA A 180 -4.48 -2.62 -9.45
N THR A 181 -4.05 -2.72 -10.71
CA THR A 181 -4.97 -2.92 -11.84
C THR A 181 -5.74 -4.23 -11.66
N LEU A 182 -5.07 -5.34 -11.29
CA LEU A 182 -5.75 -6.62 -11.04
C LEU A 182 -6.80 -6.50 -9.93
N LEU A 183 -6.52 -5.74 -8.87
CA LEU A 183 -7.50 -5.45 -7.83
C LEU A 183 -8.72 -4.70 -8.42
N CYS A 184 -8.50 -3.66 -9.21
CA CYS A 184 -9.58 -2.95 -9.91
C CYS A 184 -10.39 -3.87 -10.83
N LEU A 185 -9.74 -4.79 -11.55
CA LEU A 185 -10.44 -5.72 -12.45
C LEU A 185 -11.40 -6.68 -11.72
N GLY A 186 -11.12 -7.01 -10.46
CA GLY A 186 -12.00 -7.83 -9.65
C GLY A 186 -13.06 -7.06 -8.85
N ALA A 187 -13.12 -5.74 -9.01
CA ALA A 187 -14.18 -4.92 -8.46
C ALA A 187 -15.41 -4.90 -9.39
N ASP A 188 -16.59 -4.77 -8.81
CA ASP A 188 -17.85 -4.68 -9.55
C ASP A 188 -17.97 -3.34 -10.26
N HIS A 189 -17.48 -2.27 -9.61
CA HIS A 189 -17.42 -0.92 -10.16
C HIS A 189 -16.04 -0.28 -9.95
N ILE A 190 -15.63 0.56 -10.90
CA ILE A 190 -14.41 1.34 -10.81
C ILE A 190 -14.75 2.82 -11.03
N VAL A 191 -14.51 3.67 -10.04
CA VAL A 191 -14.66 5.12 -10.18
C VAL A 191 -13.28 5.74 -10.39
N MET A 192 -13.04 6.30 -11.58
CA MET A 192 -11.76 6.96 -11.88
C MET A 192 -11.93 8.48 -11.88
N GLY A 193 -11.13 9.15 -11.05
CA GLY A 193 -11.04 10.61 -11.04
C GLY A 193 -10.43 11.17 -12.33
N PRO A 194 -10.37 12.52 -12.49
CA PRO A 194 -9.77 13.13 -13.68
C PRO A 194 -8.31 12.76 -13.93
N ASN A 195 -7.54 12.53 -12.86
CA ASN A 195 -6.17 12.05 -12.93
C ASN A 195 -6.07 10.52 -12.80
N GLY A 196 -7.20 9.85 -12.55
CA GLY A 196 -7.33 8.42 -12.34
C GLY A 196 -6.95 7.62 -13.57
N ASP A 197 -5.99 6.71 -13.43
CA ASP A 197 -5.66 5.76 -14.48
C ASP A 197 -5.31 4.36 -13.97
N LEU A 198 -5.56 3.38 -14.84
CA LEU A 198 -5.06 2.01 -14.69
C LEU A 198 -3.73 1.84 -15.41
N GLY A 199 -3.01 0.78 -15.08
CA GLY A 199 -1.73 0.44 -15.70
C GLY A 199 -1.65 -0.96 -16.29
N PRO A 200 -0.61 -1.22 -17.09
CA PRO A 200 -0.24 -2.56 -17.52
C PRO A 200 -0.01 -3.51 -16.33
N VAL A 201 -0.21 -4.80 -16.57
CA VAL A 201 0.01 -5.91 -15.62
C VAL A 201 1.14 -6.84 -16.07
N ASP A 202 1.95 -6.37 -17.04
CA ASP A 202 3.10 -7.11 -17.51
C ASP A 202 4.17 -7.22 -16.41
N PRO A 203 4.75 -8.42 -16.22
CA PRO A 203 5.68 -8.64 -15.13
C PRO A 203 7.02 -7.96 -15.39
N GLN A 204 7.63 -7.44 -14.34
CA GLN A 204 8.97 -6.85 -14.37
C GLN A 204 9.92 -7.60 -13.43
N PHE A 205 11.19 -7.66 -13.80
CA PHE A 205 12.27 -8.28 -13.03
C PHE A 205 13.32 -7.25 -12.66
N GLN A 206 13.97 -7.46 -11.51
CA GLN A 206 15.19 -6.72 -11.20
C GLN A 206 16.30 -7.12 -12.16
N PHE A 207 16.86 -6.13 -12.87
CA PHE A 207 17.93 -6.31 -13.82
C PHE A 207 18.81 -5.05 -13.83
N HIS A 208 20.12 -5.21 -13.64
CA HIS A 208 21.11 -4.10 -13.59
C HIS A 208 20.76 -2.94 -12.66
N GLY A 209 20.18 -3.23 -11.49
CA GLY A 209 19.77 -2.19 -10.54
C GLY A 209 18.53 -1.38 -10.97
N GLY A 210 17.88 -1.78 -12.06
CA GLY A 210 16.59 -1.28 -12.51
C GLY A 210 15.56 -2.39 -12.66
N LEU A 211 14.42 -2.05 -13.27
CA LEU A 211 13.37 -3.00 -13.64
C LEU A 211 13.40 -3.20 -15.15
N ALA A 212 13.41 -4.46 -15.58
CA ALA A 212 13.26 -4.86 -16.97
C ALA A 212 11.96 -5.66 -17.13
N GLY A 213 11.17 -5.35 -18.16
CA GLY A 213 9.96 -6.11 -18.43
C GLY A 213 10.26 -7.51 -18.96
N ALA A 214 9.44 -8.46 -18.55
CA ALA A 214 9.54 -9.86 -18.94
C ALA A 214 9.47 -10.04 -20.46
N LYS A 215 8.58 -9.27 -21.11
CA LYS A 215 8.37 -9.34 -22.56
C LYS A 215 9.56 -8.81 -23.34
N GLU A 216 10.21 -7.75 -22.89
CA GLU A 216 11.40 -7.20 -23.53
C GLU A 216 12.55 -8.19 -23.45
N LEU A 217 12.73 -8.86 -22.31
CA LEU A 217 13.75 -9.90 -22.15
C LEU A 217 13.52 -11.07 -23.11
N VAL A 218 12.29 -11.56 -23.19
CA VAL A 218 11.92 -12.66 -24.12
C VAL A 218 12.11 -12.23 -25.57
N ALA A 219 11.63 -11.04 -25.94
CA ALA A 219 11.74 -10.52 -27.30
C ALA A 219 13.20 -10.32 -27.73
N ALA A 220 14.07 -9.83 -26.83
CA ALA A 220 15.49 -9.65 -27.11
C ALA A 220 16.19 -10.98 -27.41
N ILE A 221 15.84 -12.06 -26.69
CA ILE A 221 16.39 -13.41 -26.92
C ILE A 221 15.86 -13.97 -28.25
N ASP A 222 14.55 -13.89 -28.49
CA ASP A 222 13.93 -14.39 -29.72
C ASP A 222 14.50 -13.66 -30.96
N GLU A 223 14.72 -12.34 -30.86
CA GLU A 223 15.37 -11.56 -31.92
C GLU A 223 16.84 -11.97 -32.13
N ALA A 224 17.61 -12.16 -31.06
CA ALA A 224 19.00 -12.58 -31.14
C ALA A 224 19.10 -13.97 -31.81
N GLU A 225 18.27 -14.93 -31.43
CA GLU A 225 18.23 -16.25 -32.05
C GLU A 225 17.89 -16.18 -33.55
N ALA A 226 16.88 -15.37 -33.92
CA ALA A 226 16.48 -15.19 -35.31
C ALA A 226 17.61 -14.57 -36.15
N ARG A 227 18.29 -13.55 -35.64
CA ARG A 227 19.40 -12.88 -36.35
C ARG A 227 20.64 -13.76 -36.47
N VAL A 228 21.02 -14.48 -35.42
CA VAL A 228 22.15 -15.43 -35.47
C VAL A 228 21.88 -16.56 -36.46
N ARG A 229 20.64 -17.04 -36.56
CA ARG A 229 20.26 -18.07 -37.55
C ARG A 229 20.45 -17.60 -38.99
N VAL A 230 20.17 -16.32 -39.26
CA VAL A 230 20.33 -15.71 -40.61
C VAL A 230 21.77 -15.30 -40.89
N ALA A 231 22.49 -14.79 -39.88
CA ALA A 231 23.85 -14.29 -39.98
C ALA A 231 24.69 -14.81 -38.80
N PRO A 232 25.26 -16.02 -38.89
CA PRO A 232 25.99 -16.66 -37.78
C PRO A 232 27.17 -15.84 -37.24
N ASP A 233 27.81 -15.03 -38.08
CA ASP A 233 28.92 -14.15 -37.70
C ASP A 233 28.52 -13.05 -36.70
N THR A 234 27.21 -12.81 -36.50
CA THR A 234 26.70 -11.89 -35.49
C THR A 234 26.65 -12.49 -34.07
N PHE A 235 26.90 -13.79 -33.91
CA PHE A 235 26.87 -14.46 -32.61
C PHE A 235 27.71 -13.75 -31.52
N PRO A 236 28.97 -13.35 -31.76
CA PRO A 236 29.77 -12.66 -30.75
C PRO A 236 29.15 -11.34 -30.27
N LEU A 237 28.45 -10.60 -31.14
CA LEU A 237 27.76 -9.38 -30.76
C LEU A 237 26.64 -9.68 -29.76
N PHE A 238 25.75 -10.62 -30.09
CA PHE A 238 24.62 -10.97 -29.22
C PHE A 238 25.06 -11.68 -27.93
N ALA A 239 26.09 -12.53 -27.99
CA ALA A 239 26.66 -13.16 -26.81
C ALA A 239 27.21 -12.13 -25.80
N ASN A 240 27.79 -11.02 -26.29
CA ASN A 240 28.23 -9.92 -25.43
C ASN A 240 27.04 -9.09 -24.90
N LEU A 241 26.06 -8.76 -25.75
CA LEU A 241 24.88 -7.97 -25.33
C LEU A 241 24.02 -8.68 -24.29
N LEU A 242 23.97 -10.03 -24.34
CA LEU A 242 23.11 -10.87 -23.49
C LEU A 242 23.92 -11.68 -22.46
N ALA A 243 25.16 -11.28 -22.18
CA ALA A 243 26.09 -12.05 -21.34
C ALA A 243 25.55 -12.35 -19.92
N GLU A 244 24.65 -11.51 -19.41
CA GLU A 244 24.05 -11.65 -18.07
C GLU A 244 22.66 -12.32 -18.08
N VAL A 245 22.13 -12.64 -19.27
CA VAL A 245 20.84 -13.32 -19.40
C VAL A 245 21.06 -14.82 -19.47
N ASN A 246 20.53 -15.56 -18.50
CA ASN A 246 20.61 -17.02 -18.48
C ASN A 246 19.26 -17.70 -18.80
N MET A 247 19.30 -18.99 -19.11
CA MET A 247 18.10 -19.76 -19.47
C MET A 247 17.03 -19.80 -18.38
N ILE A 248 17.41 -19.77 -17.09
CA ILE A 248 16.45 -19.74 -15.98
C ILE A 248 15.67 -18.42 -16.01
N MET A 249 16.35 -17.29 -16.22
CA MET A 249 15.72 -15.98 -16.33
C MET A 249 14.75 -15.92 -17.51
N VAL A 250 15.14 -16.45 -18.67
CA VAL A 250 14.26 -16.52 -19.85
C VAL A 250 13.02 -17.36 -19.54
N GLN A 251 13.18 -18.53 -18.91
CA GLN A 251 12.06 -19.38 -18.55
C GLN A 251 11.16 -18.72 -17.50
N GLN A 252 11.73 -18.04 -16.51
CA GLN A 252 10.98 -17.27 -15.52
C GLN A 252 10.18 -16.14 -16.16
N ALA A 253 10.77 -15.43 -17.13
CA ALA A 253 10.07 -14.37 -17.87
C ALA A 253 8.89 -14.91 -18.68
N ARG A 254 9.08 -16.02 -19.40
CA ARG A 254 7.98 -16.68 -20.13
C ARG A 254 6.87 -17.16 -19.18
N SER A 255 7.24 -17.78 -18.06
CA SER A 255 6.28 -18.24 -17.04
C SER A 255 5.53 -17.08 -16.38
N ALA A 256 6.20 -15.96 -16.11
CA ALA A 256 5.57 -14.78 -15.54
C ALA A 256 4.56 -14.15 -16.51
N LEU A 257 4.89 -14.04 -17.80
CA LEU A 257 3.96 -13.54 -18.83
C LEU A 257 2.69 -14.40 -18.91
N ALA A 258 2.84 -15.72 -18.94
CA ALA A 258 1.71 -16.64 -18.92
C ALA A 258 0.88 -16.50 -17.63
N ARG A 259 1.54 -16.26 -16.49
CA ARG A 259 0.83 -16.04 -15.22
C ARG A 259 0.04 -14.73 -15.21
N SER A 260 0.56 -13.65 -15.78
CA SER A 260 -0.16 -12.36 -15.88
C SER A 260 -1.50 -12.52 -16.60
N GLN A 261 -1.57 -13.30 -17.68
CA GLN A 261 -2.83 -13.61 -18.36
C GLN A 261 -3.81 -14.35 -17.44
N ALA A 262 -3.33 -15.37 -16.72
CA ALA A 262 -4.17 -16.12 -15.77
C ALA A 262 -4.64 -15.24 -14.60
N LEU A 263 -3.82 -14.28 -14.13
CA LEU A 263 -4.21 -13.33 -13.09
C LEU A 263 -5.32 -12.39 -13.55
N VAL A 264 -5.31 -11.95 -14.81
CA VAL A 264 -6.39 -11.13 -15.38
C VAL A 264 -7.70 -11.92 -15.39
N ASP A 265 -7.70 -13.17 -15.86
CA ASP A 265 -8.89 -14.03 -15.84
C ASP A 265 -9.39 -14.25 -14.39
N GLU A 266 -8.50 -14.60 -13.46
CA GLU A 266 -8.84 -14.77 -12.04
C GLU A 266 -9.41 -13.48 -11.41
N ALA A 267 -8.85 -12.31 -11.72
CA ALA A 267 -9.36 -11.04 -11.23
C ALA A 267 -10.79 -10.80 -11.72
N LEU A 268 -11.03 -10.91 -13.02
CA LEU A 268 -12.35 -10.67 -13.61
C LEU A 268 -13.42 -11.62 -13.06
N ARG A 269 -13.05 -12.86 -12.72
CA ARG A 269 -13.92 -13.87 -12.07
C ARG A 269 -14.26 -13.55 -10.62
N CYS A 270 -13.58 -12.59 -9.99
CA CYS A 270 -13.90 -12.19 -8.62
C CYS A 270 -15.16 -11.32 -8.53
N ARG A 271 -15.62 -10.74 -9.65
CA ARG A 271 -16.82 -9.89 -9.67
C ARG A 271 -18.08 -10.70 -9.34
N THR A 272 -19.00 -10.07 -8.65
CA THR A 272 -20.24 -10.70 -8.14
C THR A 272 -21.41 -10.63 -9.12
N GLY A 273 -21.25 -9.97 -10.27
CA GLY A 273 -22.27 -9.83 -11.30
C GLY A 273 -22.56 -11.10 -12.12
N ASP A 274 -23.68 -11.07 -12.86
CA ASP A 274 -24.20 -12.18 -13.70
C ASP A 274 -23.39 -12.43 -14.99
N GLN A 275 -22.07 -12.30 -14.93
CA GLN A 275 -21.22 -12.51 -16.10
C GLN A 275 -21.08 -14.01 -16.39
N THR A 276 -21.35 -14.40 -17.63
CA THR A 276 -21.08 -15.78 -18.04
C THR A 276 -19.58 -16.01 -18.21
N ASP A 277 -19.15 -17.27 -18.09
CA ASP A 277 -17.75 -17.64 -18.31
C ASP A 277 -17.23 -17.18 -19.69
N GLU A 278 -18.09 -17.19 -20.72
CA GLU A 278 -17.76 -16.68 -22.05
C GLU A 278 -17.54 -15.17 -22.07
N GLN A 279 -18.35 -14.40 -21.33
CA GLN A 279 -18.18 -12.94 -21.24
C GLN A 279 -16.89 -12.57 -20.53
N VAL A 280 -16.56 -13.27 -19.44
CA VAL A 280 -15.31 -13.07 -18.70
C VAL A 280 -14.12 -13.38 -19.60
N ARG A 281 -14.15 -14.51 -20.32
CA ARG A 281 -13.08 -14.91 -21.23
C ARG A 281 -12.91 -13.91 -22.39
N ALA A 282 -14.00 -13.49 -23.01
CA ALA A 282 -13.94 -12.53 -24.12
C ALA A 282 -13.34 -11.19 -23.66
N LEU A 283 -13.69 -10.73 -22.47
CA LEU A 283 -13.10 -9.53 -21.89
C LEU A 283 -11.61 -9.73 -21.55
N ALA A 284 -11.23 -10.87 -20.99
CA ALA A 284 -9.82 -11.19 -20.71
C ALA A 284 -8.98 -11.17 -22.00
N GLU A 285 -9.49 -11.77 -23.09
CA GLU A 285 -8.86 -11.74 -24.42
C GLU A 285 -8.75 -10.30 -24.96
N GLN A 286 -9.79 -9.48 -24.80
CA GLN A 286 -9.77 -8.06 -25.20
C GLN A 286 -8.75 -7.22 -24.42
N LEU A 287 -8.52 -7.55 -23.14
CA LEU A 287 -7.60 -6.83 -22.26
C LEU A 287 -6.14 -7.26 -22.41
N GLU A 288 -5.87 -8.41 -23.04
CA GLU A 288 -4.50 -8.94 -23.19
C GLU A 288 -3.56 -7.96 -23.89
N GLY A 289 -3.98 -7.39 -25.03
CA GLY A 289 -3.19 -6.40 -25.75
C GLY A 289 -2.90 -5.17 -24.89
N PRO A 290 -3.93 -4.43 -24.43
CA PRO A 290 -3.75 -3.20 -23.67
C PRO A 290 -2.98 -3.38 -22.35
N LEU A 291 -3.22 -4.47 -21.62
CA LEU A 291 -2.64 -4.69 -20.29
C LEU A 291 -1.30 -5.42 -20.30
N ILE A 292 -1.00 -6.22 -21.32
CA ILE A 292 0.19 -7.09 -21.34
C ILE A 292 1.01 -6.85 -22.61
N GLY A 293 0.41 -7.11 -23.78
CA GLY A 293 1.13 -7.27 -25.04
C GLY A 293 1.59 -5.98 -25.72
N GLU A 294 0.69 -5.00 -25.87
CA GLU A 294 0.91 -3.78 -26.66
C GLU A 294 1.52 -2.64 -25.87
N SER A 295 1.43 -2.70 -24.53
CA SER A 295 1.95 -1.65 -23.67
C SER A 295 3.46 -1.51 -23.87
N LYS A 296 3.92 -0.35 -24.36
CA LYS A 296 5.35 -0.08 -24.57
C LYS A 296 6.06 0.47 -23.33
N SER A 297 5.30 0.75 -22.28
CA SER A 297 5.82 1.31 -21.04
C SER A 297 4.98 0.81 -19.88
N HIS A 298 5.62 0.38 -18.79
CA HIS A 298 4.90 -0.01 -17.58
C HIS A 298 4.16 1.17 -16.92
N SER A 299 4.47 2.40 -17.34
CA SER A 299 3.74 3.62 -16.97
C SER A 299 2.66 4.01 -17.97
N ALA A 300 2.31 3.14 -18.93
CA ALA A 300 1.23 3.42 -19.86
C ALA A 300 -0.06 3.77 -19.12
N VAL A 301 -0.79 4.73 -19.69
CA VAL A 301 -2.01 5.28 -19.10
C VAL A 301 -3.20 4.61 -19.76
N ILE A 302 -3.98 3.89 -18.95
CA ILE A 302 -5.30 3.41 -19.35
C ILE A 302 -6.31 4.32 -18.66
N SER A 303 -6.68 5.37 -19.39
CA SER A 303 -7.65 6.37 -18.93
C SER A 303 -9.04 5.77 -18.74
N ALA A 304 -9.89 6.45 -17.96
CA ALA A 304 -11.27 6.05 -17.74
C ALA A 304 -12.04 5.78 -19.05
N GLY A 305 -11.96 6.70 -20.02
CA GLY A 305 -12.65 6.53 -21.30
C GLY A 305 -12.12 5.35 -22.13
N TYR A 306 -10.81 5.09 -22.07
CA TYR A 306 -10.25 3.91 -22.76
C TYR A 306 -10.68 2.62 -22.07
N ALA A 307 -10.62 2.55 -20.73
CA ALA A 307 -11.09 1.42 -19.95
C ALA A 307 -12.58 1.10 -20.21
N GLN A 308 -13.44 2.14 -20.29
CA GLN A 308 -14.84 1.98 -20.69
C GLN A 308 -14.99 1.37 -22.09
N SER A 309 -14.19 1.85 -23.07
CA SER A 309 -14.22 1.30 -24.43
C SER A 309 -13.76 -0.17 -24.49
N LEU A 310 -13.00 -0.63 -23.49
CA LEU A 310 -12.59 -2.02 -23.33
C LEU A 310 -13.64 -2.89 -22.61
N GLY A 311 -14.78 -2.32 -22.19
CA GLY A 311 -15.84 -3.04 -21.50
C GLY A 311 -15.66 -3.19 -19.99
N LEU A 312 -14.74 -2.41 -19.37
CA LEU A 312 -14.61 -2.37 -17.92
C LEU A 312 -15.74 -1.52 -17.29
N PRO A 313 -16.22 -1.88 -16.08
CA PRO A 313 -17.30 -1.18 -15.38
C PRO A 313 -16.81 0.12 -14.74
N VAL A 314 -16.34 1.03 -15.60
CA VAL A 314 -15.70 2.27 -15.21
C VAL A 314 -16.67 3.43 -15.29
N GLU A 315 -16.65 4.28 -14.28
CA GLU A 315 -17.42 5.51 -14.21
C GLU A 315 -16.52 6.71 -13.89
N THR A 316 -16.88 7.86 -14.43
CA THR A 316 -16.26 9.15 -14.08
C THR A 316 -17.16 9.89 -13.08
N PRO A 317 -16.62 10.35 -11.93
CA PRO A 317 -17.43 11.00 -10.91
C PRO A 317 -17.89 12.39 -11.37
N ASP A 318 -19.07 12.83 -10.87
CA ASP A 318 -19.44 14.24 -10.92
C ASP A 318 -18.53 15.03 -9.97
N LEU A 319 -17.66 15.86 -10.55
CA LEU A 319 -16.66 16.64 -9.80
C LEU A 319 -17.27 17.70 -8.88
N SER A 320 -18.53 18.05 -9.10
CA SER A 320 -19.28 18.98 -8.26
C SER A 320 -19.99 18.31 -7.08
N SER A 321 -20.12 16.97 -7.11
CA SER A 321 -20.81 16.18 -6.09
C SER A 321 -20.11 16.24 -4.73
N ASP A 322 -20.89 16.16 -3.66
CA ASP A 322 -20.34 16.09 -2.31
C ASP A 322 -19.55 14.80 -2.07
N GLN A 323 -19.92 13.71 -2.73
CA GLN A 323 -19.17 12.45 -2.72
C GLN A 323 -17.74 12.66 -3.25
N TRP A 324 -17.59 13.25 -4.43
CA TRP A 324 -16.26 13.50 -5.00
C TRP A 324 -15.47 14.53 -4.18
N ARG A 325 -16.11 15.57 -3.64
CA ARG A 325 -15.46 16.52 -2.74
C ARG A 325 -14.88 15.86 -1.49
N LEU A 326 -15.59 14.90 -0.89
CA LEU A 326 -15.11 14.12 0.24
C LEU A 326 -13.91 13.24 -0.16
N VAL A 327 -14.01 12.53 -1.29
CA VAL A 327 -12.90 11.73 -1.84
C VAL A 327 -11.66 12.59 -2.09
N TRP A 328 -11.82 13.75 -2.72
CA TRP A 328 -10.71 14.65 -3.01
C TRP A 328 -10.09 15.25 -1.74
N ASN A 329 -10.90 15.56 -0.73
CA ASN A 329 -10.41 16.02 0.58
C ASN A 329 -9.62 14.93 1.30
N LEU A 330 -10.07 13.68 1.24
CA LEU A 330 -9.32 12.54 1.76
C LEU A 330 -8.00 12.36 1.01
N TRP A 331 -8.05 12.28 -0.32
CA TRP A 331 -6.88 12.10 -1.17
C TRP A 331 -5.80 13.15 -0.91
N THR A 332 -6.16 14.44 -0.92
CA THR A 332 -5.19 15.53 -0.68
C THR A 332 -4.55 15.45 0.71
N ARG A 333 -5.27 14.96 1.73
CA ARG A 333 -4.67 14.73 3.06
C ARG A 333 -3.65 13.59 3.02
N TYR A 334 -3.95 12.48 2.35
CA TYR A 334 -2.98 11.39 2.20
C TYR A 334 -1.77 11.82 1.38
N TYR A 335 -1.97 12.58 0.30
CA TYR A 335 -0.89 13.19 -0.46
C TYR A 335 0.04 14.02 0.46
N THR A 336 -0.51 14.86 1.35
CA THR A 336 0.31 15.65 2.30
C THR A 336 1.01 14.82 3.38
N LEU A 337 0.59 13.58 3.63
CA LEU A 337 1.31 12.65 4.52
C LEU A 337 2.53 12.00 3.84
N GLY A 338 2.78 12.31 2.57
CA GLY A 338 3.83 11.68 1.77
C GLY A 338 3.45 10.28 1.31
N CYS A 339 2.16 10.01 1.09
CA CYS A 339 1.72 8.80 0.41
C CYS A 339 2.11 8.84 -1.07
N TRP A 340 2.18 7.67 -1.71
CA TRP A 340 2.38 7.58 -3.16
C TRP A 340 1.33 8.44 -3.90
N PRO A 341 1.70 9.20 -4.96
CA PRO A 341 3.03 9.31 -5.57
C PRO A 341 3.96 10.36 -4.94
N ALA A 342 3.52 11.11 -3.93
CA ALA A 342 4.34 12.14 -3.25
C ALA A 342 5.47 11.56 -2.39
N GLY A 343 5.33 10.32 -1.93
CA GLY A 343 6.34 9.63 -1.14
C GLY A 343 6.04 8.15 -0.99
N GLN A 344 6.56 7.54 0.07
CA GLN A 344 6.46 6.10 0.33
C GLN A 344 5.72 5.79 1.65
N THR A 345 4.95 6.74 2.19
CA THR A 345 4.10 6.49 3.35
C THR A 345 2.95 5.56 2.96
N ALA A 346 2.94 4.36 3.53
CA ALA A 346 1.87 3.39 3.36
C ALA A 346 0.71 3.67 4.32
N VAL A 347 -0.53 3.49 3.85
CA VAL A 347 -1.75 3.75 4.60
C VAL A 347 -2.77 2.64 4.41
N TYR A 348 -3.30 2.17 5.54
CA TYR A 348 -4.51 1.34 5.64
C TYR A 348 -5.41 1.99 6.68
N GLU A 349 -6.51 2.60 6.26
CA GLU A 349 -7.35 3.38 7.15
C GLU A 349 -8.84 3.20 6.84
N GLY A 350 -9.63 3.06 7.90
CA GLY A 350 -11.09 3.05 7.85
C GLY A 350 -11.66 3.95 8.95
N ALA A 351 -12.97 3.92 9.15
CA ALA A 351 -13.62 4.74 10.18
C ALA A 351 -13.12 4.45 11.61
N ARG A 352 -12.61 3.23 11.85
CA ARG A 352 -12.24 2.71 13.18
C ARG A 352 -10.76 2.34 13.34
N ALA A 353 -10.13 1.86 12.28
CA ALA A 353 -8.72 1.46 12.26
C ALA A 353 -7.87 2.43 11.43
N SER A 354 -6.58 2.55 11.78
CA SER A 354 -5.63 3.47 11.12
C SER A 354 -4.20 2.96 11.32
N HIS A 355 -3.62 2.43 10.24
CA HIS A 355 -2.23 2.02 10.14
C HIS A 355 -1.53 2.92 9.13
N ILE A 356 -0.56 3.68 9.61
CA ILE A 356 0.27 4.55 8.78
C ILE A 356 1.71 4.15 9.04
N GLN A 357 2.38 3.72 7.98
CA GLN A 357 3.77 3.30 8.01
C GLN A 357 4.57 4.26 7.13
N SER A 358 5.28 5.17 7.78
CA SER A 358 6.25 6.00 7.07
C SER A 358 7.57 5.25 6.94
N PRO A 359 8.31 5.41 5.82
CA PRO A 359 9.66 4.87 5.70
C PRO A 359 10.49 5.34 6.89
N GLN A 360 11.12 4.41 7.61
CA GLN A 360 12.04 4.78 8.68
C GLN A 360 13.29 5.37 8.04
N GLY A 361 13.53 6.67 8.27
CA GLY A 361 14.79 7.38 8.04
C GLY A 361 15.53 7.03 6.75
N MET A 362 15.31 7.83 5.70
CA MET A 362 16.25 7.89 4.57
C MET A 362 17.41 8.83 4.92
#